data_AF-A0A2V8LL31-F1
#
_entry.id   AF-A0A2V8LL31-F1
#
_cell.length_a   1.000
_cell.length_b   1.000
_cell.length_c   1.000
_cell.angle_alpha   90.00
_cell.angle_beta   90.00
_cell.angle_gamma   90.00
#
_symmetry.space_group_name_H-M   'P 1'
#
loop_
_entity.id
_entity.type
_entity.pdbx_description
1 polymer ?
#
loop_
_entity_poly.entity_id
_entity_poly.type
_entity_poly.pdbx_seq_one_letter_code
_entity_poly.pdbx_strand_id
1 'polypeptide(L)'
;AEQNPEVIAILGYAYAAAGNRKEAEKVLGELTESAKRRYVPAFSMAAIYAELGRKDEAFAWLEKAYRERAPGFVDLKVQPTLDSLRSDPRYIDLLRRVGFQT
;
A
#
# COMPACT_ATOMS: atom_id res chain seq x y z
N ALA A 1 -14.13 0.20 21.32
CA ALA A 1 -13.46 -0.96 20.72
C ALA A 1 -12.45 -0.43 19.71
N GLU A 2 -11.19 -0.85 19.78
CA GLU A 2 -10.19 -0.46 18.79
C GLU A 2 -10.53 -1.15 17.46
N GLN A 3 -10.70 -0.39 16.38
CA GLN A 3 -11.07 -0.96 15.09
C GLN A 3 -9.94 -1.85 14.54
N ASN A 4 -10.29 -2.96 13.88
CA ASN A 4 -9.33 -3.92 13.30
C ASN A 4 -8.58 -3.26 12.13
N PRO A 5 -7.23 -3.13 12.18
CA PRO A 5 -6.43 -2.52 11.11
C PRO A 5 -6.64 -3.12 9.72
N GLU A 6 -6.96 -4.41 9.61
CA GLU A 6 -7.24 -5.03 8.32
C GLU A 6 -8.49 -4.45 7.67
N VAL A 7 -9.57 -4.33 8.45
CA VAL A 7 -10.84 -3.77 7.98
C VAL A 7 -10.68 -2.30 7.59
N ILE A 8 -9.93 -1.54 8.40
CA ILE A 8 -9.64 -0.13 8.10
C ILE A 8 -8.79 -0.02 6.83
N ALA A 9 -7.79 -0.88 6.64
CA ALA A 9 -6.95 -0.87 5.44
C ALA A 9 -7.74 -1.18 4.16
N ILE A 10 -8.68 -2.13 4.22
CA ILE A 10 -9.61 -2.40 3.10
C ILE A 10 -10.47 -1.17 2.79
N LEU A 11 -10.95 -0.47 3.82
CA LEU A 11 -11.77 0.73 3.66
C LEU A 11 -10.97 1.88 3.02
N GLY A 12 -9.74 2.13 3.49
CA GLY A 12 -8.85 3.13 2.91
C GLY A 12 -8.51 2.82 1.46
N TYR A 13 -8.27 1.54 1.16
CA TYR A 13 -8.04 1.05 -0.19
C TYR A 13 -9.25 1.33 -1.10
N ALA A 14 -10.46 0.99 -0.65
CA ALA A 14 -11.69 1.24 -1.40
C ALA A 14 -11.94 2.75 -1.62
N TYR A 15 -11.68 3.59 -0.61
CA TYR A 15 -11.77 5.05 -0.78
C TYR A 15 -10.76 5.59 -1.78
N ALA A 16 -9.52 5.08 -1.76
CA ALA A 16 -8.49 5.48 -2.69
C ALA A 16 -8.87 5.12 -4.13
N ALA A 17 -9.29 3.87 -4.36
CA ALA A 17 -9.74 3.40 -5.67
C ALA A 17 -10.98 4.17 -6.19
N ALA A 18 -11.86 4.62 -5.30
CA ALA A 18 -13.03 5.44 -5.65
C ALA A 18 -12.71 6.93 -5.86
N GLY A 19 -11.44 7.35 -5.75
CA GLY A 19 -11.04 8.75 -5.83
C GLY A 19 -11.47 9.60 -4.63
N ASN A 20 -11.97 8.99 -3.55
CA ASN A 20 -12.35 9.68 -2.33
C ASN A 20 -11.11 9.99 -1.46
N ARG A 21 -10.31 10.92 -1.97
CA ARG A 21 -9.02 11.32 -1.42
C ARG A 21 -9.06 11.64 0.07
N LYS A 22 -10.06 12.42 0.51
CA LYS A 22 -10.14 12.89 1.90
C LYS A 22 -10.35 11.73 2.88
N GLU A 23 -11.22 10.79 2.55
CA GLU A 23 -11.44 9.62 3.42
C GLU A 23 -10.28 8.64 3.38
N ALA A 24 -9.62 8.48 2.22
CA ALA A 24 -8.38 7.71 2.13
C ALA A 24 -7.25 8.30 3.00
N GLU A 25 -7.09 9.63 3.02
CA GLU A 25 -6.12 10.32 3.88
C GLU A 25 -6.44 10.17 5.37
N LYS A 26 -7.73 10.22 5.74
CA LYS A 26 -8.17 9.97 7.12
C LYS A 26 -7.81 8.56 7.57
N VAL A 27 -8.12 7.56 6.75
CA VAL A 27 -7.77 6.17 7.01
C VAL A 27 -6.25 5.99 7.15
N LEU A 28 -5.45 6.60 6.28
CA LEU A 28 -3.99 6.56 6.41
C LEU A 28 -3.52 7.13 7.75
N GLY A 29 -4.12 8.20 8.24
CA GLY A 29 -3.81 8.75 9.56
C GLY A 29 -4.04 7.72 10.67
N GLU A 30 -5.21 7.08 10.68
CA GLU A 30 -5.56 6.05 11.66
C GLU A 30 -4.65 4.82 11.60
N LEU A 31 -4.31 4.37 10.39
CA LEU A 31 -3.42 3.23 10.17
C LEU A 31 -1.96 3.56 10.51
N THR A 32 -1.49 4.77 10.23
CA THR A 32 -0.14 5.20 10.58
C THR A 32 0.05 5.27 12.10
N GLU A 33 -0.95 5.77 12.83
CA GLU A 33 -0.92 5.72 14.30
C GLU A 33 -1.00 4.29 14.83
N SER A 34 -1.84 3.44 14.21
CA SER A 34 -1.91 2.01 14.54
C SER A 34 -0.56 1.30 14.33
N ALA A 35 0.15 1.62 13.24
CA ALA A 35 1.43 1.00 12.89
C ALA A 35 2.53 1.20 13.94
N LYS A 36 2.41 2.23 14.79
CA LYS A 36 3.34 2.48 15.90
C LYS A 36 3.23 1.46 17.04
N ARG A 37 2.10 0.76 17.13
CA ARG A 37 1.76 -0.09 18.29
C ARG A 37 1.42 -1.53 17.91
N ARG A 38 1.00 -1.76 16.67
CA ARG A 38 0.52 -3.06 16.19
C ARG A 38 0.77 -3.24 14.70
N TYR A 39 0.61 -4.47 14.24
CA TYR A 39 0.69 -4.81 12.83
C TYR A 39 -0.40 -4.07 12.02
N VAL A 40 -0.04 -3.61 10.82
CA VAL A 40 -0.96 -3.08 9.81
C VAL A 40 -0.60 -3.67 8.44
N PRO A 41 -1.58 -3.88 7.54
CA PRO A 41 -1.31 -4.43 6.21
C PRO A 41 -0.45 -3.48 5.36
N ALA A 42 0.86 -3.75 5.31
CA ALA A 42 1.82 -2.86 4.67
C ALA A 42 1.58 -2.68 3.15
N PHE A 43 1.08 -3.72 2.47
CA PHE A 43 0.74 -3.63 1.04
C PHE A 43 -0.46 -2.69 0.79
N SER A 44 -1.50 -2.78 1.62
CA SER A 44 -2.66 -1.87 1.54
C SER A 44 -2.25 -0.43 1.82
N MET A 45 -1.37 -0.20 2.80
CA MET A 45 -0.80 1.13 3.05
C MET A 45 -0.12 1.69 1.79
N ALA A 46 0.74 0.90 1.16
CA ALA A 46 1.41 1.29 -0.09
C ALA A 46 0.42 1.65 -1.20
N ALA A 47 -0.60 0.81 -1.41
CA ALA A 47 -1.64 1.05 -2.42
C ALA A 47 -2.38 2.37 -2.20
N ILE A 48 -2.73 2.70 -0.95
CA ILE A 48 -3.41 3.96 -0.63
C ILE A 48 -2.48 5.16 -0.90
N TYR A 49 -1.21 5.10 -0.47
CA TYR A 49 -0.25 6.18 -0.76
C TYR A 49 -0.02 6.37 -2.27
N ALA A 50 0.06 5.28 -3.04
CA ALA A 50 0.29 5.31 -4.47
C ALA A 50 -0.85 6.02 -5.23
N GLU A 51 -2.11 5.72 -4.89
CA GLU A 51 -3.30 6.41 -5.43
C GLU A 51 -3.34 7.89 -5.04
N LEU A 52 -2.87 8.22 -3.83
CA LEU A 52 -2.77 9.61 -3.39
C LEU A 52 -1.60 10.37 -4.06
N GLY A 53 -0.84 9.74 -4.95
CA GLY A 53 0.32 10.33 -5.63
C GLY A 53 1.56 10.47 -4.74
N ARG A 54 1.55 9.87 -3.55
CA ARG A 54 2.60 9.93 -2.53
C ARG A 54 3.58 8.79 -2.74
N LYS A 55 4.35 8.87 -3.83
CA LYS A 55 5.17 7.76 -4.34
C LYS A 55 6.25 7.31 -3.36
N ASP A 56 6.92 8.24 -2.68
CA ASP A 56 8.02 7.90 -1.77
C ASP A 56 7.52 7.12 -0.55
N GLU A 57 6.40 7.54 0.03
CA GLU A 57 5.74 6.79 1.09
C GLU A 57 5.23 5.43 0.58
N ALA A 58 4.65 5.39 -0.62
CA ALA A 58 4.21 4.13 -1.22
C ALA A 58 5.36 3.13 -1.34
N PHE A 59 6.54 3.55 -1.82
CA PHE A 59 7.71 2.70 -1.91
C PHE A 59 8.26 2.29 -0.55
N ALA A 60 8.26 3.18 0.45
CA ALA A 60 8.66 2.82 1.81
C ALA A 60 7.79 1.68 2.37
N TRP A 61 6.49 1.73 2.10
CA TRP A 61 5.54 0.69 2.49
C TRP A 61 5.64 -0.58 1.64
N LEU A 62 5.91 -0.48 0.34
CA LEU A 62 6.19 -1.64 -0.51
C LEU A 62 7.45 -2.38 -0.05
N GLU A 63 8.52 -1.67 0.30
CA GLU A 63 9.74 -2.29 0.82
C GLU A 63 9.51 -2.98 2.16
N LYS A 64 8.69 -2.38 3.04
CA LYS A 64 8.26 -3.03 4.28
C LYS A 64 7.47 -4.30 3.99
N ALA A 65 6.48 -4.23 3.11
CA ALA A 65 5.64 -5.35 2.72
C ALA A 65 6.45 -6.48 2.04
N TYR A 66 7.46 -6.15 1.25
CA TYR A 66 8.41 -7.11 0.68
C TYR A 66 9.20 -7.85 1.77
N ARG A 67 9.79 -7.10 2.72
CA ARG A 67 10.54 -7.70 3.84
C ARG A 67 9.66 -8.60 4.72
N GLU A 68 8.42 -8.20 4.91
CA GLU A 68 7.42 -8.93 5.70
C GLU A 68 6.79 -10.10 4.92
N ARG A 69 7.10 -10.27 3.63
CA ARG A 69 6.43 -11.24 2.74
C ARG A 69 4.91 -11.12 2.82
N ALA A 70 4.42 -9.87 2.82
CA ALA A 70 3.02 -9.57 3.03
C ALA A 70 2.15 -10.24 1.94
N PRO A 71 0.99 -10.81 2.30
CA PRO A 71 0.17 -11.60 1.38
C PRO A 71 -0.26 -10.82 0.13
N GLY A 72 -0.45 -9.49 0.23
CA GLY A 72 -0.83 -8.64 -0.91
C GLY A 72 0.21 -8.56 -2.04
N PHE A 73 1.44 -9.03 -1.83
CA PHE A 73 2.45 -9.08 -2.90
C PHE A 73 2.08 -9.99 -4.07
N VAL A 74 1.13 -10.91 -3.89
CA VAL A 74 0.57 -11.72 -4.99
C VAL A 74 -0.05 -10.84 -6.08
N ASP A 75 -0.58 -9.68 -5.71
CA ASP A 75 -1.25 -8.74 -6.61
C ASP A 75 -0.32 -7.67 -7.16
N LEU A 76 0.96 -7.65 -6.77
CA LEU A 76 1.91 -6.57 -7.04
C LEU A 76 1.91 -6.11 -8.51
N LYS A 77 1.86 -7.05 -9.47
CA LYS A 77 1.91 -6.77 -10.92
C LYS A 77 0.56 -6.36 -11.51
N VAL A 78 -0.56 -6.69 -10.87
CA VAL A 78 -1.91 -6.52 -11.46
C VAL A 78 -2.72 -5.42 -10.77
N GLN A 79 -2.27 -4.97 -9.60
CA GLN A 79 -2.97 -4.02 -8.77
C GLN A 79 -3.08 -2.62 -9.43
N PRO A 80 -4.30 -2.13 -9.78
CA PRO A 80 -4.48 -0.84 -10.47
C PRO A 80 -4.00 0.35 -9.66
N THR A 81 -4.12 0.27 -8.33
CA THR A 81 -3.68 1.34 -7.43
C THR A 81 -2.18 1.58 -7.41
N LEU A 82 -1.40 0.71 -8.04
CA LEU A 82 0.04 0.86 -8.23
C LEU A 82 0.41 1.35 -9.63
N ASP A 83 -0.57 1.65 -10.50
CA ASP A 83 -0.33 2.06 -11.89
C ASP A 83 0.58 3.29 -11.98
N SER A 84 0.43 4.24 -11.05
CA SER A 84 1.27 5.44 -10.95
C SER A 84 2.75 5.14 -10.64
N LEU A 85 3.06 3.94 -10.15
CA LEU A 85 4.40 3.49 -9.79
C LEU A 85 5.06 2.64 -10.88
N ARG A 86 4.30 2.13 -11.86
CA ARG A 86 4.81 1.13 -12.84
C ARG A 86 5.99 1.62 -13.68
N SER A 87 6.06 2.91 -13.96
CA SER A 87 7.15 3.53 -14.71
C SER A 87 8.36 3.92 -13.84
N ASP A 88 8.25 3.80 -12.51
CA ASP A 88 9.33 4.14 -11.59
C ASP A 88 10.37 2.99 -11.53
N PRO A 89 11.68 3.27 -11.68
CA PRO A 89 12.71 2.24 -11.62
C PRO A 89 12.69 1.40 -10.35
N ARG A 90 12.25 1.96 -9.22
CA ARG A 90 12.12 1.24 -7.94
C ARG A 90 11.07 0.12 -8.00
N TYR A 91 10.00 0.31 -8.78
CA TYR A 91 8.97 -0.71 -8.96
C TYR A 91 9.49 -1.87 -9.83
N ILE A 92 10.26 -1.55 -10.89
CA ILE A 92 10.90 -2.55 -11.75
C ILE A 92 11.91 -3.39 -10.94
N ASP A 93 12.72 -2.75 -10.10
CA ASP A 93 13.63 -3.45 -9.21
C ASP A 93 12.88 -4.38 -8.23
N LEU A 94 11.80 -3.89 -7.64
CA LEU A 94 10.97 -4.66 -6.72
C LEU A 94 10.37 -5.90 -7.41
N LEU A 95 9.85 -5.77 -8.63
CA LEU A 95 9.34 -6.89 -9.42
C LEU A 95 10.43 -7.95 -9.66
N ARG A 96 11.64 -7.53 -10.03
CA ARG A 96 12.78 -8.43 -10.24
C ARG A 96 13.13 -9.21 -8.97
N ARG A 97 13.17 -8.52 -7.82
CA ARG A 97 13.47 -9.12 -6.51
C ARG A 97 12.42 -10.15 -6.06
N VAL A 98 11.17 -9.98 -6.48
CA VAL A 98 10.08 -10.94 -6.25
C VAL A 98 10.11 -12.11 -7.25
N GLY A 99 10.91 -12.01 -8.32
CA GLY A 99 11.06 -13.06 -9.33
C GLY A 99 10.14 -12.91 -10.54
N PHE A 100 9.48 -11.77 -10.71
CA PHE A 100 8.74 -11.48 -11.93
C PHE A 100 9.71 -11.17 -13.08
N GLN A 101 9.46 -11.77 -14.25
CA GLN A 101 10.10 -11.34 -15.49
C GLN A 101 9.60 -9.92 -15.84
N THR A 102 10.54 -8.99 -15.91
CA THR A 102 10.33 -7.56 -16.25
C THR A 102 10.67 -7.31 -17.70
#